data_AF-A0A6I0F1E2-F1
#
_entry.id   AF-A0A6I0F1E2-F1
#
_cell.length_a   1.000
_cell.length_b   1.000
_cell.length_c   1.000
_cell.angle_alpha   90.00
_cell.angle_beta   90.00
_cell.angle_gamma   90.00
#
_symmetry.space_group_name_H-M   'P 1'
#
loop_
_entity.id
_entity.type
_entity.pdbx_description
1 polymer ?
#
loop_
_entity_poly.entity_id
_entity_poly.type
_entity_poly.pdbx_seq_one_letter_code
_entity_poly.pdbx_strand_id
1 'polypeptide(L)' 'MTTRSLLPRCAACQETPEGGLHDGLWLKGLFICSRCCHHLTDWSNDENKYKTLHEALKRTWASNPAWRKYLAIAGNT' A
#
# COMPACT_ATOMS: atom_id res chain seq x y z
N MET A 1 33.89 -0.06 -2.14
CA MET A 1 32.76 0.47 -2.94
C MET A 1 31.48 0.26 -2.13
N THR A 2 30.86 1.32 -1.61
CA THR A 2 29.56 1.19 -0.93
C THR A 2 28.46 1.11 -1.98
N THR A 3 28.04 -0.10 -2.31
CA THR A 3 26.82 -0.33 -3.09
C THR A 3 25.65 0.27 -2.32
N ARG A 4 25.10 1.39 -2.80
CA ARG A 4 23.85 1.94 -2.28
C ARG A 4 22.73 0.98 -2.69
N SER A 5 22.40 0.04 -1.82
CA SER A 5 21.28 -0.86 -2.01
C SER A 5 19.98 -0.05 -1.99
N LEU A 6 19.22 -0.08 -3.08
CA LEU A 6 17.87 0.50 -3.11
C LEU A 6 16.95 -0.41 -2.29
N LEU A 7 16.49 0.08 -1.13
CA LEU A 7 15.59 -0.66 -0.25
C LEU A 7 14.15 -0.14 -0.41
N PRO A 8 13.14 -1.03 -0.40
CA PRO A 8 11.76 -0.61 -0.50
C PRO A 8 11.31 0.07 0.80
N ARG A 9 10.43 1.06 0.67
CA ARG A 9 9.71 1.62 1.82
C ARG A 9 8.23 1.29 1.70
N CYS A 10 7.65 0.79 2.79
CA CYS A 10 6.24 0.47 2.82
C CYS A 10 5.39 1.73 2.68
N ALA A 11 4.45 1.74 1.74
CA ALA A 11 3.53 2.85 1.50
C ALA A 11 2.63 3.14 2.72
N ALA A 12 2.38 2.15 3.58
CA ALA A 12 1.52 2.30 4.74
C ALA A 12 2.28 2.71 6.02
N CYS A 13 3.29 1.94 6.44
CA CYS A 13 4.03 2.23 7.68
C CYS A 13 5.31 3.06 7.49
N GLN A 14 5.71 3.35 6.25
CA GLN A 14 6.88 4.17 5.92
C GLN A 14 8.25 3.60 6.35
N GLU A 15 8.27 2.40 6.92
CA GLU A 15 9.45 1.63 7.31
C GLU A 15 10.02 0.82 6.13
N THR A 16 11.31 0.47 6.24
CA THR A 16 11.99 -0.48 5.35
C THR A 16 11.93 -1.87 5.98
N PRO A 17 11.35 -2.88 5.32
CA PRO A 17 11.31 -4.23 5.87
C PRO A 17 12.71 -4.86 5.92
N GLU A 18 12.93 -5.74 6.90
CA GLU A 18 14.20 -6.46 7.05
C GLU A 18 14.47 -7.41 5.88
N GLY A 19 13.42 -8.04 5.33
CA GLY A 19 13.54 -8.87 4.12
C GLY A 19 13.61 -8.06 2.82
N GLY A 20 13.64 -6.72 2.85
CA GLY A 20 13.76 -5.93 1.62
C GLY A 20 12.65 -6.22 0.60
N LEU A 21 13.02 -6.44 -0.67
CA LEU A 21 12.07 -6.55 -1.79
C LEU A 21 11.14 -7.77 -1.74
N HIS A 22 11.54 -8.86 -1.08
CA HIS A 22 10.74 -10.08 -0.99
C HIS A 22 9.71 -10.05 0.15
N ASP A 23 9.83 -9.10 1.08
CA ASP A 23 9.02 -9.04 2.30
C ASP A 23 7.76 -8.18 2.12
N GLY A 24 7.01 -8.42 1.05
CA GLY A 24 5.81 -7.66 0.77
C GLY A 24 5.23 -7.84 -0.62
N LEU A 25 4.28 -6.96 -0.94
CA LEU A 25 3.54 -6.91 -2.18
C LEU A 25 3.83 -5.62 -2.94
N TRP A 26 4.08 -5.74 -4.25
CA TRP A 26 4.14 -4.61 -5.17
C TRP A 26 2.80 -4.38 -5.86
N LEU A 27 2.26 -3.16 -5.75
CA LEU A 27 1.00 -2.76 -6.37
C LEU A 27 1.17 -1.42 -7.09
N LYS A 28 1.29 -1.47 -8.43
CA LYS A 28 1.48 -0.29 -9.29
C LYS A 28 2.55 0.69 -8.77
N GLY A 29 3.74 0.17 -8.44
CA GLY A 29 4.86 0.98 -7.96
C GLY A 29 4.80 1.38 -6.48
N LEU A 30 3.73 1.02 -5.77
CA LEU A 30 3.70 1.03 -4.31
C LEU A 30 4.20 -0.31 -3.78
N PHE A 31 4.93 -0.27 -2.67
CA PHE A 31 5.33 -1.45 -1.93
C PHE A 31 4.58 -1.49 -0.59
N ILE A 32 4.05 -2.64 -0.20
CA ILE A 32 3.38 -2.85 1.09
C ILE A 32 4.08 -4.02 1.77
N CYS A 33 4.68 -3.81 2.95
CA CYS A 33 5.40 -4.87 3.64
C CYS A 33 4.44 -5.97 4.16
N SER A 34 4.96 -7.18 4.34
CA SER A 34 4.19 -8.34 4.80
C SER A 34 3.40 -8.09 6.09
N ARG A 35 4.00 -7.38 7.07
CA ARG A 35 3.33 -6.98 8.32
C ARG A 35 2.08 -6.13 8.06
N CYS A 36 2.17 -5.17 7.15
CA CYS A 36 1.03 -4.33 6.78
C CYS A 36 0.00 -5.10 5.96
N CYS A 37 0.41 -6.04 5.10
CA CYS A 37 -0.51 -6.91 4.38
C CYS A 37 -1.32 -7.81 5.34
N HIS A 38 -0.66 -8.41 6.33
CA HIS A 38 -1.33 -9.30 7.29
C HIS A 38 -2.36 -8.57 8.16
N HIS A 39 -2.07 -7.34 8.58
CA HIS A 39 -2.98 -6.59 9.46
C HIS A 39 -3.98 -5.72 8.71
N LEU A 40 -3.99 -5.77 7.37
CA LEU A 40 -4.81 -4.86 6.56
C LEU A 40 -6.31 -4.99 6.86
N THR A 41 -6.77 -6.20 7.18
CA THR A 41 -8.16 -6.50 7.54
C THR A 41 -8.54 -5.98 8.92
N ASP A 42 -7.57 -5.72 9.79
CA ASP A 42 -7.79 -5.28 11.15
C ASP A 42 -7.84 -3.75 11.24
N TRP A 43 -7.42 -3.05 10.18
CA TRP A 43 -7.37 -1.60 10.18
C TRP A 43 -8.76 -0.98 10.10
N SER A 44 -9.02 -0.08 11.03
CA SER A 44 -10.16 0.84 10.89
C SER A 44 -9.83 1.98 9.92
N ASN A 45 -10.88 2.60 9.36
CA ASN A 45 -10.74 3.78 8.50
C ASN A 45 -10.01 4.95 9.18
N ASP A 46 -9.94 4.96 10.51
CA ASP A 46 -9.32 6.03 11.28
C ASP A 46 -7.83 5.87 11.51
N GLU A 47 -7.29 4.69 11.27
CA GLU A 47 -5.88 4.42 11.47
C GLU A 47 -5.01 5.18 10.46
N ASN A 48 -3.95 5.81 10.98
CA ASN A 48 -3.01 6.57 10.16
C ASN A 48 -2.39 5.74 9.02
N LYS A 49 -2.11 4.45 9.27
CA LYS A 49 -1.54 3.55 8.26
C LYS A 49 -2.54 3.31 7.12
N TYR A 50 -3.81 3.10 7.46
CA TYR A 50 -4.88 2.96 6.48
C TYR A 50 -5.06 4.24 5.67
N LYS A 51 -5.20 5.40 6.32
CA LYS A 51 -5.33 6.71 5.66
C LYS A 51 -4.15 6.98 4.71
N THR A 52 -2.93 6.70 5.15
CA THR A 52 -1.72 6.88 4.34
C THR A 52 -1.73 5.99 3.10
N LEU A 53 -2.05 4.70 3.27
CA LEU A 53 -2.14 3.75 2.15
C LEU A 53 -3.26 4.12 1.17
N HIS A 54 -4.43 4.49 1.69
CA HIS A 54 -5.59 4.91 0.89
C HIS A 54 -5.25 6.11 0.00
N GLU A 55 -4.60 7.14 0.55
CA GLU A 55 -4.19 8.31 -0.22
C GLU A 55 -3.09 7.99 -1.24
N ALA A 56 -2.17 7.06 -0.92
CA ALA A 56 -1.19 6.58 -1.89
C ALA A 56 -1.85 5.86 -3.07
N LEU A 57 -2.81 4.97 -2.80
CA LEU A 57 -3.56 4.25 -3.83
C LEU A 57 -4.38 5.20 -4.71
N LYS A 58 -5.08 6.17 -4.11
CA LYS A 58 -5.83 7.20 -4.85
C LYS A 58 -4.96 7.97 -5.84
N ARG A 59 -3.76 8.38 -5.43
CA ARG A 59 -2.79 9.05 -6.33
C ARG A 59 -2.30 8.13 -7.44
N THR A 60 -1.86 6.92 -7.09
CA THR A 60 -1.36 5.93 -8.06
C THR A 60 -2.39 5.56 -9.12
N TRP A 61 -3.67 5.59 -8.76
CA TRP A 61 -4.76 5.21 -9.66
C TRP A 61 -5.51 6.37 -10.30
N ALA A 62 -5.14 7.62 -10.01
CA ALA A 62 -5.81 8.81 -10.53
C ALA A 62 -5.84 8.86 -12.06
N SER A 63 -4.78 8.37 -12.72
CA SER A 63 -4.62 8.39 -14.18
C SER A 63 -5.31 7.24 -14.92
N ASN A 64 -5.76 6.19 -14.20
CA ASN A 64 -6.43 5.05 -14.83
C ASN A 64 -7.52 4.51 -13.89
N PRO A 65 -8.78 4.95 -14.02
CA PRO A 65 -9.86 4.58 -13.13
C PRO A 65 -10.48 3.20 -13.43
N ALA A 66 -9.93 2.43 -14.37
CA ALA A 66 -10.53 1.15 -14.81
C ALA A 66 -10.68 0.12 -13.67
N TRP A 67 -9.91 0.24 -12.59
CA TRP A 67 -10.03 -0.58 -11.39
C TRP A 67 -11.35 -0.38 -10.64
N ARG A 68 -12.02 0.78 -10.79
CA ARG A 68 -13.28 1.09 -10.11
C ARG A 68 -14.38 0.08 -10.42
N LYS A 69 -14.32 -0.58 -11.58
CA LYS A 69 -15.26 -1.65 -11.95
C LYS A 69 -15.19 -2.88 -11.04
N TYR A 70 -14.11 -3.02 -10.27
CA TYR A 70 -13.92 -4.10 -9.30
C TYR A 70 -14.28 -3.69 -7.87
N LEU A 71 -14.76 -2.46 -7.66
CA LEU A 71 -15.26 -2.01 -6.37
C LEU A 71 -16.78 -2.11 -6.32
N ALA A 72 -17.32 -2.49 -5.17
CA ALA A 72 -18.68 -2.18 -4.81
C ALA A 72 -18.75 -0.73 -4.30
N ILE A 73 -19.68 0.07 -4.84
CA ILE A 73 -20.01 1.37 -4.25
C ILE A 73 -20.91 1.10 -3.06
N ALA A 74 -20.45 1.41 -1.84
CA ALA A 74 -21.31 1.38 -0.67
C ALA A 74 -22.32 2.53 -0.77
N GLY A 75 -23.62 2.20 -0.85
CA GLY A 75 -24.72 3.17 -0.83
C GLY A 75 -25.55 3.22 -2.12
N ASN A 76 -26.51 2.30 -2.22
CA ASN A 76 -27.84 2.52 -2.80
C ASN A 76 -28.78 1.42 -2.27
N THR A 77 -29.03 1.47 -0.97
CA THR A 77 -30.16 0.85 -0.27
C THR A 77 -30.71 1.87 0.70
#